data_AF-A0A7X9GIM9-F1
#
_entry.id   AF-A0A7X9GIM9-F1
#
_cell.length_a   1.000
_cell.length_b   1.000
_cell.length_c   1.000
_cell.angle_alpha   90.00
_cell.angle_beta   90.00
_cell.angle_gamma   90.00
#
_symmetry.space_group_name_H-M   'P 1'
#
loop_
_entity.id
_entity.type
_entity.pdbx_description
1 polymer ?
#
loop_
_entity_poly.entity_id
_entity_poly.type
_entity_poly.pdbx_seq_one_letter_code
_entity_poly.pdbx_strand_id
1 'polypeptide(L)'
;MRTTANKLLLVVLALIIMLIAVGCGGKTETASSPAVPDDGQEILITGLSDSDYKITVGQLKKLPAVTKKAQATRANGETVKVKATGPLLEDVLQQEGKSVKDYSSIRFTARDGYSIAVPPDVLKNRSIILAYQIDGKPLDAENEPVRVVIPGERAMYWVRMLDRVDLETGAEQTPIKKVVFLETAIKTLPQEDYQYFDSTDKAVKTKDLVDTYAGTDKVKNVFIKAGDGLYKNETQSNFLSAYIKITGEEAPKFLAPHLPQGMHVRDVLYINYGETSFLAYSQGIKVLSPQTLDGQIGIALSDVIKQTGLSRAAKYKFSSLNGQSLELEVTQFGSGLIFENSQEALTFRCSGAADKSVENLLSIECMK
;
A
#
# COMPACT_ATOMS: atom_id res chain seq x y z
N MET A 1 -82.39 11.37 -56.80
CA MET A 1 -82.11 10.56 -55.60
C MET A 1 -80.78 9.79 -55.62
N ARG A 2 -79.91 9.94 -56.64
CA ARG A 2 -78.55 9.33 -56.67
C ARG A 2 -77.40 10.29 -56.30
N THR A 3 -77.64 11.60 -56.30
CA THR A 3 -76.62 12.63 -56.03
C THR A 3 -76.49 13.01 -54.55
N THR A 4 -77.52 12.78 -53.74
CA THR A 4 -77.49 12.96 -52.27
C THR A 4 -76.82 11.79 -51.56
N ALA A 5 -76.95 10.56 -52.08
CA ALA A 5 -76.31 9.37 -51.51
C ALA A 5 -74.77 9.41 -51.64
N ASN A 6 -74.24 9.90 -52.77
CA ASN A 6 -72.78 10.02 -52.97
C ASN A 6 -72.17 11.17 -52.14
N LYS A 7 -72.93 12.24 -51.87
CA LYS A 7 -72.49 13.33 -50.98
C LYS A 7 -72.51 12.88 -49.51
N LEU A 8 -73.47 12.05 -49.10
CA LEU A 8 -73.52 11.47 -47.75
C LEU A 8 -72.40 10.43 -47.54
N LEU A 9 -72.08 9.62 -48.56
CA LEU A 9 -70.98 8.66 -48.52
C LEU A 9 -69.60 9.35 -48.44
N LEU A 10 -69.40 10.45 -49.16
CA LEU A 10 -68.17 11.26 -49.10
C LEU A 10 -68.02 12.01 -47.77
N VAL A 11 -69.12 12.46 -47.16
CA VAL A 11 -69.10 13.11 -45.83
C VAL A 11 -68.87 12.09 -44.72
N VAL A 12 -69.42 10.88 -44.81
CA VAL A 12 -69.17 9.79 -43.85
C VAL A 12 -67.74 9.23 -43.98
N LEU A 13 -67.19 9.14 -45.20
CA LEU A 13 -65.79 8.74 -45.41
C LEU A 13 -64.81 9.83 -44.92
N ALA A 14 -65.14 11.11 -45.08
CA ALA A 14 -64.35 12.22 -44.53
C ALA A 14 -64.40 12.31 -43.00
N LEU A 15 -65.54 11.97 -42.37
CA LEU A 15 -65.68 11.90 -40.90
C LEU A 15 -64.96 10.70 -40.28
N ILE A 16 -64.84 9.57 -41.00
CA ILE A 16 -64.07 8.40 -40.54
C ILE A 16 -62.56 8.63 -40.68
N ILE A 17 -62.11 9.38 -41.69
CA ILE A 17 -60.70 9.78 -41.85
C ILE A 17 -60.28 10.85 -40.81
N MET A 18 -61.22 11.67 -40.33
CA MET A 18 -60.94 12.71 -39.33
C MET A 18 -60.91 12.18 -37.87
N LEU A 19 -61.29 10.92 -37.63
CA LEU A 19 -61.28 10.27 -36.31
C LEU A 19 -60.01 9.42 -36.04
N ILE A 20 -59.02 9.43 -36.94
CA ILE A 20 -57.74 8.70 -36.77
C ILE A 20 -56.55 9.65 -36.50
N ALA A 21 -56.81 10.93 -36.23
CA ALA A 21 -55.77 11.95 -35.98
C ALA A 21 -55.88 12.64 -34.61
N VAL A 22 -56.40 11.94 -33.59
CA VAL A 22 -56.16 12.32 -32.19
C VAL A 22 -54.85 11.68 -31.75
N GLY A 23 -53.81 12.49 -31.77
CA GLY A 23 -52.48 12.11 -31.38
C GLY A 23 -52.42 11.65 -29.93
N CYS A 24 -51.92 10.43 -29.72
CA CYS A 24 -50.90 10.29 -28.69
C CYS A 24 -49.67 11.03 -29.20
N GLY A 25 -49.51 12.27 -28.76
CA GLY A 25 -48.19 12.86 -28.61
C GLY A 25 -47.43 12.01 -27.61
N GLY A 26 -46.92 10.86 -28.08
CA GLY A 26 -45.84 10.17 -27.41
C GLY A 26 -44.69 11.15 -27.43
N LYS A 27 -44.48 11.84 -26.31
CA LYS A 27 -43.18 12.41 -26.02
C LYS A 27 -42.19 11.35 -26.42
N THR A 28 -41.32 11.65 -27.38
CA THR A 28 -39.99 11.07 -27.41
C THR A 28 -39.39 11.48 -26.07
N GLU A 29 -39.75 10.73 -25.04
CA GLU A 29 -38.86 10.43 -23.95
C GLU A 29 -37.67 9.86 -24.69
N THR A 30 -36.68 10.72 -24.94
CA THR A 30 -35.30 10.32 -24.77
C THR A 30 -35.36 9.38 -23.57
N ALA A 31 -35.17 8.09 -23.81
CA ALA A 31 -34.94 7.17 -22.74
C ALA A 31 -33.66 7.71 -22.10
N SER A 32 -33.81 8.64 -21.15
CA SER A 32 -33.00 8.64 -19.96
C SER A 32 -33.23 7.24 -19.43
N SER A 33 -32.35 6.33 -19.88
CA SER A 33 -32.00 5.16 -19.10
C SER A 33 -32.02 5.64 -17.66
N PRO A 34 -32.83 5.04 -16.77
CA PRO A 34 -32.80 5.46 -15.37
C PRO A 34 -31.32 5.45 -15.03
N ALA A 35 -30.77 6.63 -14.70
CA ALA A 35 -29.38 6.72 -14.32
C ALA A 35 -29.28 5.73 -13.17
N VAL A 36 -28.62 4.60 -13.41
CA VAL A 36 -28.36 3.64 -12.36
C VAL A 36 -27.63 4.48 -11.31
N PRO A 37 -28.09 4.54 -10.05
CA PRO A 37 -27.74 5.62 -9.11
C PRO A 37 -26.25 5.88 -8.90
N ASP A 38 -25.38 4.99 -9.40
CA ASP A 38 -23.94 4.94 -9.23
C ASP A 38 -23.13 5.28 -10.51
N ASP A 39 -23.73 5.36 -11.71
CA ASP A 39 -22.98 5.53 -12.97
C ASP A 39 -22.24 6.86 -13.10
N GLY A 40 -22.66 7.89 -12.36
CA GLY A 40 -22.05 9.22 -12.36
C GLY A 40 -20.89 9.38 -11.37
N GLN A 41 -20.63 8.40 -10.49
CA GLN A 41 -19.52 8.48 -9.55
C GLN A 41 -18.19 8.39 -10.30
N GLU A 42 -17.23 9.25 -9.94
CA GLU A 42 -15.93 9.38 -10.60
C GLU A 42 -14.82 8.72 -9.78
N ILE A 43 -13.82 8.21 -10.50
CA ILE A 43 -12.51 7.82 -9.95
C ILE A 43 -11.47 8.74 -10.60
N LEU A 44 -10.59 9.30 -9.78
CA LEU A 44 -9.51 10.15 -10.23
C LEU A 44 -8.25 9.30 -10.51
N ILE A 45 -7.64 9.47 -11.68
CA ILE A 45 -6.37 8.85 -12.06
C ILE A 45 -5.34 9.96 -12.28
N THR A 46 -4.26 9.93 -11.51
CA THR A 46 -3.15 10.89 -11.59
C THR A 46 -1.88 10.21 -12.11
N GLY A 47 -0.94 10.98 -12.64
CA GLY A 47 0.33 10.45 -13.17
C GLY A 47 0.22 9.79 -14.56
N LEU A 48 -0.95 9.89 -15.19
CA LEU A 48 -1.18 9.42 -16.57
C LEU A 48 -0.62 10.41 -17.61
N SER A 49 -0.80 11.70 -17.34
CA SER A 49 -0.34 12.84 -18.12
C SER A 49 -0.10 14.04 -17.19
N ASP A 50 0.17 15.22 -17.73
CA ASP A 50 0.31 16.47 -16.95
C ASP A 50 -1.01 16.92 -16.30
N SER A 51 -2.16 16.39 -16.76
CA SER A 51 -3.47 16.66 -16.20
C SER A 51 -4.12 15.41 -15.60
N ASP A 52 -4.91 15.65 -14.56
CA ASP A 52 -5.78 14.66 -13.92
C ASP A 52 -6.77 14.05 -14.91
N TYR A 53 -6.85 12.72 -14.93
CA TYR A 53 -7.81 11.96 -15.73
C TYR A 53 -8.94 11.47 -14.82
N LYS A 54 -10.19 11.71 -15.23
CA LYS A 54 -11.37 11.27 -14.49
C LYS A 54 -12.14 10.26 -15.31
N ILE A 55 -12.50 9.15 -14.68
CA ILE A 55 -13.34 8.12 -15.28
C ILE A 55 -14.56 7.84 -14.41
N THR A 56 -15.74 7.84 -15.01
CA THR A 56 -16.99 7.50 -14.33
C THR A 56 -17.22 5.99 -14.31
N VAL A 57 -18.02 5.51 -13.35
CA VAL A 57 -18.50 4.11 -13.35
C VAL A 57 -19.23 3.78 -14.65
N GLY A 58 -20.02 4.70 -15.19
CA GLY A 58 -20.70 4.54 -16.48
C GLY A 58 -19.73 4.39 -17.66
N GLN A 59 -18.57 5.04 -17.64
CA GLN A 59 -17.50 4.84 -18.63
C GLN A 59 -16.82 3.49 -18.44
N LEU A 60 -16.51 3.09 -17.20
CA LEU A 60 -15.93 1.77 -16.90
C LEU A 60 -16.83 0.62 -17.40
N LYS A 61 -18.14 0.73 -17.25
CA LYS A 61 -19.12 -0.27 -17.71
C LYS A 61 -19.17 -0.44 -19.24
N LYS A 62 -18.64 0.50 -20.01
CA LYS A 62 -18.55 0.42 -21.48
C LYS A 62 -17.31 -0.34 -21.95
N LEU A 63 -16.34 -0.57 -21.08
CA LEU A 63 -15.13 -1.33 -21.38
C LEU A 63 -15.40 -2.84 -21.32
N PRO A 64 -14.60 -3.66 -22.03
CA PRO A 64 -14.66 -5.11 -21.88
C PRO A 64 -14.47 -5.52 -20.41
N ALA A 65 -15.46 -6.19 -19.84
CA ALA A 65 -15.42 -6.65 -18.46
C ALA A 65 -14.97 -8.11 -18.37
N VAL A 66 -14.19 -8.42 -17.33
CA VAL A 66 -13.90 -9.80 -16.93
C VAL A 66 -14.75 -10.16 -15.72
N THR A 67 -15.06 -11.45 -15.57
CA THR A 67 -15.65 -11.99 -14.35
C THR A 67 -14.74 -13.07 -13.78
N LYS A 68 -14.16 -12.83 -12.59
CA LYS A 68 -13.26 -13.79 -11.94
C LYS A 68 -13.66 -14.07 -10.50
N LYS A 69 -13.64 -15.35 -10.13
CA LYS A 69 -13.68 -15.75 -8.72
C LYS A 69 -12.30 -15.57 -8.12
N ALA A 70 -12.24 -14.95 -6.95
CA ALA A 70 -11.02 -14.76 -6.20
C ALA A 70 -11.27 -15.02 -4.72
N GLN A 71 -10.22 -15.43 -4.02
CA GLN A 71 -10.22 -15.48 -2.57
C GLN A 71 -8.91 -14.90 -2.03
N ALA A 72 -8.96 -14.29 -0.86
CA ALA A 72 -7.80 -13.74 -0.19
C ALA A 72 -7.97 -13.80 1.33
N THR A 73 -6.87 -13.98 2.04
CA THR A 73 -6.83 -14.00 3.50
C THR A 73 -6.60 -12.58 4.03
N ARG A 74 -7.40 -12.17 5.02
CA ARG A 74 -7.24 -10.94 5.79
C ARG A 74 -6.16 -11.09 6.85
N ALA A 75 -5.72 -9.97 7.43
CA ALA A 75 -4.71 -9.98 8.50
C ALA A 75 -5.17 -10.76 9.75
N ASN A 76 -6.47 -10.82 10.02
CA ASN A 76 -7.09 -11.59 11.11
C ASN A 76 -7.30 -13.09 10.77
N GLY A 77 -6.82 -13.57 9.63
CA GLY A 77 -6.96 -14.97 9.19
C GLY A 77 -8.28 -15.29 8.47
N GLU A 78 -9.25 -14.38 8.46
CA GLU A 78 -10.52 -14.56 7.76
C GLU A 78 -10.28 -14.63 6.24
N THR A 79 -10.93 -15.58 5.56
CA THR A 79 -10.89 -15.68 4.10
C THR A 79 -12.06 -14.96 3.47
N VAL A 80 -11.78 -13.95 2.65
CA VAL A 80 -12.76 -13.28 1.81
C VAL A 80 -12.85 -14.00 0.47
N LYS A 81 -14.06 -14.23 -0.03
CA LYS A 81 -14.32 -14.78 -1.36
C LYS A 81 -15.21 -13.82 -2.13
N VAL A 82 -14.89 -13.57 -3.39
CA VAL A 82 -15.68 -12.72 -4.28
C VAL A 82 -15.73 -13.30 -5.68
N LYS A 83 -16.82 -13.07 -6.42
CA LYS A 83 -16.86 -13.15 -7.88
C LYS A 83 -16.94 -11.72 -8.43
N ALA A 84 -15.79 -11.16 -8.76
CA ALA A 84 -15.64 -9.77 -9.20
C ALA A 84 -15.92 -9.62 -10.68
N THR A 85 -16.70 -8.61 -11.05
CA THR A 85 -16.98 -8.24 -12.44
C THR A 85 -16.66 -6.76 -12.70
N GLY A 86 -15.82 -6.50 -13.69
CA GLY A 86 -15.44 -5.16 -14.14
C GLY A 86 -14.28 -5.20 -15.15
N PRO A 87 -13.88 -4.07 -15.74
CA PRO A 87 -12.72 -4.00 -16.64
C PRO A 87 -11.41 -4.20 -15.88
N LEU A 88 -10.34 -4.48 -16.62
CA LEU A 88 -8.99 -4.44 -16.06
C LEU A 88 -8.50 -2.99 -16.02
N LEU A 89 -7.70 -2.64 -15.00
CA LEU A 89 -7.00 -1.35 -14.98
C LEU A 89 -6.10 -1.20 -16.23
N GLU A 90 -5.52 -2.30 -16.71
CA GLU A 90 -4.77 -2.33 -17.97
C GLU A 90 -5.61 -1.81 -19.15
N ASP A 91 -6.86 -2.27 -19.29
CA ASP A 91 -7.74 -1.87 -20.40
C ASP A 91 -8.13 -0.38 -20.30
N VAL A 92 -8.25 0.15 -19.08
CA VAL A 92 -8.47 1.58 -18.83
C VAL A 92 -7.26 2.40 -19.26
N LEU A 93 -6.05 2.01 -18.85
CA LEU A 93 -4.82 2.73 -19.19
C LEU A 93 -4.51 2.67 -20.69
N GLN A 94 -4.84 1.56 -21.35
CA GLN A 94 -4.64 1.40 -22.79
C GLN A 94 -5.48 2.37 -23.63
N GLN A 95 -6.59 2.90 -23.11
CA GLN A 95 -7.35 3.94 -23.80
C GLN A 95 -6.49 5.20 -24.06
N GLU A 96 -5.53 5.45 -23.18
CA GLU A 96 -4.57 6.56 -23.27
C GLU A 96 -3.18 6.10 -23.75
N GLY A 97 -3.08 4.89 -24.32
CA GLY A 97 -1.84 4.34 -24.86
C GLY A 97 -0.79 3.97 -23.80
N LYS A 98 -1.21 3.67 -22.57
CA LYS A 98 -0.34 3.29 -21.44
C LYS A 98 -0.60 1.86 -20.97
N SER A 99 0.33 1.31 -20.20
CA SER A 99 0.20 0.02 -19.52
C SER A 99 0.47 0.17 -18.02
N VAL A 100 -0.10 -0.71 -17.19
CA VAL A 100 0.24 -0.78 -15.75
C VAL A 100 1.74 -1.05 -15.56
N LYS A 101 2.39 -1.65 -16.56
CA LYS A 101 3.83 -1.98 -16.57
C LYS A 101 4.74 -0.78 -16.78
N ASP A 102 4.22 0.36 -17.20
CA ASP A 102 4.98 1.60 -17.36
C ASP A 102 5.29 2.27 -16.01
N TYR A 103 4.65 1.78 -14.94
CA TYR A 103 4.73 2.34 -13.61
C TYR A 103 5.48 1.42 -12.66
N SER A 104 6.23 2.03 -11.75
CA SER A 104 6.97 1.33 -10.70
C SER A 104 6.10 0.95 -9.51
N SER A 105 4.98 1.64 -9.34
CA SER A 105 4.01 1.44 -8.27
C SER A 105 2.69 2.06 -8.71
N ILE A 106 1.57 1.50 -8.24
CA ILE A 106 0.25 2.12 -8.39
C ILE A 106 -0.39 2.18 -7.01
N ARG A 107 -0.75 3.38 -6.56
CA ARG A 107 -1.38 3.58 -5.26
C ARG A 107 -2.88 3.76 -5.42
N PHE A 108 -3.63 2.93 -4.72
CA PHE A 108 -5.07 3.06 -4.59
C PHE A 108 -5.40 3.77 -3.30
N THR A 109 -6.26 4.77 -3.38
CA THR A 109 -6.79 5.50 -2.23
C THR A 109 -8.31 5.40 -2.23
N ALA A 110 -8.88 5.03 -1.09
CA ALA A 110 -10.30 4.93 -0.84
C ALA A 110 -10.84 6.20 -0.19
N ARG A 111 -12.16 6.38 -0.26
CA ARG A 111 -12.88 7.51 0.35
C ARG A 111 -12.73 7.61 1.86
N ASP A 112 -12.47 6.49 2.55
CA ASP A 112 -12.25 6.42 4.00
C ASP A 112 -10.80 6.74 4.40
N GLY A 113 -9.96 7.15 3.45
CA GLY A 113 -8.55 7.45 3.65
C GLY A 113 -7.65 6.21 3.60
N TYR A 114 -8.19 5.00 3.40
CA TYR A 114 -7.36 3.81 3.21
C TYR A 114 -6.52 3.95 1.95
N SER A 115 -5.21 3.76 2.07
CA SER A 115 -4.30 3.83 0.93
C SER A 115 -3.30 2.68 0.93
N ILE A 116 -3.05 2.14 -0.26
CA ILE A 116 -2.06 1.09 -0.46
C ILE A 116 -1.40 1.20 -1.83
N ALA A 117 -0.07 1.10 -1.84
CA ALA A 117 0.72 0.98 -3.06
C ALA A 117 0.90 -0.49 -3.46
N VAL A 118 0.52 -0.81 -4.69
CA VAL A 118 0.75 -2.11 -5.31
C VAL A 118 2.18 -2.18 -5.84
N PRO A 119 2.99 -3.16 -5.40
CA PRO A 119 4.39 -3.24 -5.78
C PRO A 119 4.55 -3.74 -7.23
N PRO A 120 5.70 -3.45 -7.88
CA PRO A 120 5.90 -3.70 -9.29
C PRO A 120 5.88 -5.18 -9.69
N ASP A 121 6.20 -6.10 -8.78
CA ASP A 121 6.07 -7.54 -9.01
C ASP A 121 4.60 -7.95 -9.16
N VAL A 122 3.70 -7.37 -8.36
CA VAL A 122 2.25 -7.58 -8.49
C VAL A 122 1.75 -6.95 -9.80
N LEU A 123 2.16 -5.72 -10.12
CA LEU A 123 1.77 -5.05 -11.38
C LEU A 123 2.17 -5.87 -12.63
N LYS A 124 3.34 -6.52 -12.58
CA LYS A 124 3.85 -7.34 -13.70
C LYS A 124 3.11 -8.66 -13.86
N ASN A 125 2.67 -9.27 -12.76
CA ASN A 125 2.25 -10.67 -12.72
C ASN A 125 0.75 -10.88 -12.46
N ARG A 126 0.01 -9.84 -12.06
CA ARG A 126 -1.41 -9.95 -11.67
C ARG A 126 -2.30 -9.04 -12.49
N SER A 127 -3.52 -9.49 -12.73
CA SER A 127 -4.58 -8.64 -13.27
C SER A 127 -5.23 -7.84 -12.14
N ILE A 128 -5.45 -6.55 -12.37
CA ILE A 128 -6.15 -5.66 -11.45
C ILE A 128 -7.55 -5.40 -12.02
N ILE A 129 -8.58 -5.87 -11.33
CA ILE A 129 -9.98 -5.70 -11.75
C ILE A 129 -10.55 -4.49 -11.03
N LEU A 130 -11.12 -3.55 -11.78
CA LEU A 130 -11.90 -2.43 -11.25
C LEU A 130 -13.37 -2.86 -11.23
N ALA A 131 -13.76 -3.60 -10.19
CA ALA A 131 -15.07 -4.23 -10.13
C ALA A 131 -16.17 -3.23 -9.79
N TYR A 132 -17.24 -3.21 -10.59
CA TYR A 132 -18.49 -2.49 -10.29
C TYR A 132 -19.62 -3.47 -9.90
N GLN A 133 -19.33 -4.77 -9.83
CA GLN A 133 -20.23 -5.83 -9.40
C GLN A 133 -19.46 -6.91 -8.62
N ILE A 134 -20.10 -7.43 -7.56
CA ILE A 134 -19.61 -8.57 -6.77
C ILE A 134 -20.73 -9.60 -6.70
N ASP A 135 -20.40 -10.86 -6.97
CA ASP A 135 -21.33 -11.99 -6.95
C ASP A 135 -22.57 -11.79 -7.84
N GLY A 136 -22.37 -11.09 -8.96
CA GLY A 136 -23.43 -10.78 -9.94
C GLY A 136 -24.40 -9.69 -9.48
N LYS A 137 -24.14 -9.03 -8.35
CA LYS A 137 -24.94 -7.94 -7.82
C LYS A 137 -24.19 -6.61 -7.92
N PRO A 138 -24.89 -5.47 -8.04
CA PRO A 138 -24.28 -4.16 -7.83
C PRO A 138 -23.53 -4.09 -6.49
N LEU A 139 -22.56 -3.18 -6.39
CA LEU A 139 -21.88 -2.92 -5.12
C LEU A 139 -22.88 -2.34 -4.11
N ASP A 140 -22.61 -2.56 -2.83
CA ASP A 140 -23.27 -1.84 -1.74
C ASP A 140 -22.45 -0.60 -1.35
N ALA A 141 -22.98 0.23 -0.45
CA ALA A 141 -22.33 1.47 -0.01
C ALA A 141 -20.91 1.25 0.57
N GLU A 142 -20.61 0.06 1.08
CA GLU A 142 -19.31 -0.32 1.63
C GLU A 142 -18.27 -0.66 0.54
N ASN A 143 -18.69 -0.74 -0.72
CA ASN A 143 -17.85 -1.11 -1.86
C ASN A 143 -17.94 -0.11 -3.03
N GLU A 144 -19.04 0.63 -3.19
CA GLU A 144 -19.25 1.66 -4.22
C GLU A 144 -18.19 2.78 -4.16
N PRO A 145 -17.76 3.34 -5.31
CA PRO A 145 -18.27 3.09 -6.67
C PRO A 145 -17.61 1.89 -7.33
N VAL A 146 -16.37 1.60 -6.93
CA VAL A 146 -15.54 0.55 -7.49
C VAL A 146 -14.79 -0.13 -6.36
N ARG A 147 -14.75 -1.45 -6.45
CA ARG A 147 -13.89 -2.30 -5.65
C ARG A 147 -12.73 -2.82 -6.51
N VAL A 148 -11.51 -2.48 -6.12
CA VAL A 148 -10.31 -3.10 -6.66
C VAL A 148 -10.25 -4.55 -6.19
N VAL A 149 -9.99 -5.48 -7.11
CA VAL A 149 -9.75 -6.89 -6.80
C VAL A 149 -8.54 -7.37 -7.58
N ILE A 150 -7.54 -7.91 -6.87
CA ILE A 150 -6.30 -8.45 -7.44
C ILE A 150 -6.21 -9.94 -7.10
N PRO A 151 -6.72 -10.85 -7.96
CA PRO A 151 -6.72 -12.27 -7.69
C PRO A 151 -5.31 -12.81 -7.44
N GLY A 152 -5.15 -13.61 -6.39
CA GLY A 152 -3.85 -14.18 -5.99
C GLY A 152 -3.06 -13.32 -5.01
N GLU A 153 -3.56 -12.13 -4.66
CA GLU A 153 -2.92 -11.23 -3.69
C GLU A 153 -3.70 -11.09 -2.39
N ARG A 154 -3.03 -10.57 -1.36
CA ARG A 154 -3.60 -10.33 -0.03
C ARG A 154 -4.81 -9.40 -0.11
N ALA A 155 -5.80 -9.62 0.76
CA ALA A 155 -7.06 -8.88 0.76
C ALA A 155 -6.89 -7.37 0.97
N MET A 156 -5.77 -6.93 1.55
CA MET A 156 -5.45 -5.51 1.72
C MET A 156 -5.29 -4.75 0.39
N TYR A 157 -4.86 -5.41 -0.69
CA TYR A 157 -4.81 -4.79 -2.00
C TYR A 157 -6.18 -4.69 -2.67
N TRP A 158 -7.23 -5.25 -2.06
CA TRP A 158 -8.59 -5.26 -2.62
C TRP A 158 -9.38 -4.07 -2.08
N VAL A 159 -8.99 -2.88 -2.54
CA VAL A 159 -9.48 -1.59 -2.07
C VAL A 159 -10.96 -1.42 -2.38
N ARG A 160 -11.75 -1.10 -1.36
CA ARG A 160 -13.17 -0.74 -1.47
C ARG A 160 -13.29 0.77 -1.62
N MET A 161 -14.42 1.26 -2.12
CA MET A 161 -14.70 2.70 -2.19
C MET A 161 -13.59 3.48 -2.90
N LEU A 162 -13.11 2.95 -4.03
CA LEU A 162 -12.01 3.53 -4.77
C LEU A 162 -12.33 4.99 -5.14
N ASP A 163 -11.46 5.89 -4.71
CA ASP A 163 -11.55 7.33 -4.96
C ASP A 163 -10.48 7.77 -5.97
N ARG A 164 -9.24 7.32 -5.74
CA ARG A 164 -8.08 7.74 -6.52
C ARG A 164 -7.12 6.60 -6.85
N VAL A 165 -6.54 6.66 -8.05
CA VAL A 165 -5.44 5.83 -8.56
C VAL A 165 -4.26 6.75 -8.88
N ASP A 166 -3.20 6.68 -8.09
CA ASP A 166 -1.97 7.44 -8.36
C ASP A 166 -0.95 6.53 -9.08
N LEU A 167 -0.62 6.88 -10.33
CA LEU A 167 0.33 6.13 -11.15
C LEU A 167 1.76 6.66 -10.90
N GLU A 168 2.61 5.86 -10.26
CA GLU A 168 3.90 6.31 -9.75
C GLU A 168 5.07 5.75 -10.58
N THR A 169 5.87 6.65 -11.16
CA THR A 169 7.17 6.32 -11.79
C THR A 169 8.33 6.58 -10.83
N GLY A 170 9.47 5.91 -11.06
CA GLY A 170 10.71 6.14 -10.32
C GLY A 170 10.64 5.82 -8.83
N ALA A 171 9.78 4.90 -8.40
CA ALA A 171 9.71 4.41 -7.02
C ALA A 171 10.87 3.46 -6.67
N GLU A 172 12.07 3.70 -7.21
CA GLU A 172 13.25 2.93 -6.84
C GLU A 172 13.67 3.29 -5.42
N GLN A 173 14.01 2.27 -4.65
CA GLN A 173 14.51 2.47 -3.30
C GLN A 173 15.88 3.15 -3.38
N THR A 174 16.03 4.28 -2.69
CA THR A 174 17.33 4.93 -2.53
C THR A 174 18.32 3.94 -1.90
N PRO A 175 19.57 3.84 -2.40
CA PRO A 175 20.58 2.98 -1.79
C PRO A 175 20.77 3.31 -0.32
N ILE A 176 20.60 2.30 0.54
CA ILE A 176 20.77 2.47 1.99
C ILE A 176 22.26 2.59 2.28
N LYS A 177 22.65 3.62 3.04
CA LYS A 177 24.03 3.83 3.51
C LYS A 177 24.16 3.67 5.01
N LYS A 178 23.05 3.68 5.74
CA LYS A 178 23.03 3.57 7.20
C LYS A 178 21.92 2.64 7.67
N VAL A 179 22.24 1.75 8.60
CA VAL A 179 21.26 0.98 9.38
C VAL A 179 21.28 1.50 10.81
N VAL A 180 20.11 1.75 11.38
CA VAL A 180 19.91 2.16 12.77
C VAL A 180 19.07 1.10 13.46
N PHE A 181 19.52 0.63 14.62
CA PHE A 181 18.80 -0.37 15.41
C PHE A 181 17.72 0.32 16.25
N LEU A 182 16.47 -0.04 15.99
CA LEU A 182 15.30 0.60 16.58
C LEU A 182 15.34 0.52 18.11
N GLU A 183 15.64 -0.66 18.68
CA GLU A 183 15.69 -0.90 20.12
C GLU A 183 16.72 -0.01 20.85
N THR A 184 17.83 0.32 20.18
CA THR A 184 18.84 1.23 20.74
C THR A 184 18.43 2.68 20.52
N ALA A 185 17.92 3.03 19.34
CA ALA A 185 17.53 4.40 18.99
C ALA A 185 16.45 4.96 19.93
N ILE A 186 15.39 4.18 20.18
CA ILE A 186 14.24 4.62 20.99
C ILE A 186 14.59 4.94 22.46
N LYS A 187 15.76 4.49 22.96
CA LYS A 187 16.22 4.82 24.31
C LYS A 187 16.56 6.31 24.48
N THR A 188 16.76 7.03 23.39
CA THR A 188 17.07 8.48 23.40
C THR A 188 15.95 9.36 22.84
N LEU A 189 14.85 8.74 22.38
CA LEU A 189 13.71 9.47 21.85
C LEU A 189 12.61 9.62 22.90
N PRO A 190 11.79 10.69 22.83
CA PRO A 190 10.58 10.79 23.62
C PRO A 190 9.66 9.58 23.37
N GLN A 191 9.24 8.94 24.46
CA GLN A 191 8.26 7.84 24.42
C GLN A 191 6.96 8.33 25.02
N GLU A 192 5.86 8.11 24.29
CA GLU A 192 4.52 8.53 24.69
C GLU A 192 3.67 7.31 25.02
N ASP A 193 2.71 7.48 25.94
CA ASP A 193 1.65 6.51 26.16
C ASP A 193 0.70 6.54 24.96
N TYR A 194 0.48 5.37 24.37
CA TYR A 194 -0.41 5.16 23.24
C TYR A 194 -1.56 4.25 23.66
N GLN A 195 -2.77 4.82 23.70
CA GLN A 195 -3.98 4.05 23.97
C GLN A 195 -4.33 3.18 22.77
N TYR A 196 -4.36 1.87 22.98
CA TYR A 196 -4.67 0.89 21.96
C TYR A 196 -5.69 -0.12 22.51
N PHE A 197 -6.96 0.09 22.17
CA PHE A 197 -8.10 -0.64 22.76
C PHE A 197 -8.05 -0.56 24.30
N ASP A 198 -7.93 -1.70 24.96
CA ASP A 198 -7.91 -1.81 26.43
C ASP A 198 -6.47 -1.81 27.00
N SER A 199 -5.44 -1.61 26.17
CA SER A 199 -4.05 -1.50 26.62
C SER A 199 -3.47 -0.10 26.42
N THR A 200 -2.57 0.28 27.32
CA THR A 200 -1.70 1.45 27.15
C THR A 200 -0.29 0.96 26.85
N ASP A 201 0.16 1.15 25.61
CA ASP A 201 1.48 0.77 25.15
C ASP A 201 2.40 2.00 25.04
N LYS A 202 3.71 1.80 24.92
CA LYS A 202 4.66 2.86 24.59
C LYS A 202 4.82 2.99 23.09
N ALA A 203 4.94 4.22 22.60
CA ALA A 203 5.23 4.52 21.21
C ALA A 203 6.22 5.68 21.06
N VAL A 204 6.93 5.70 19.94
CA VAL A 204 7.76 6.84 19.50
C VAL A 204 7.17 7.44 18.23
N LYS A 205 7.30 8.75 18.05
CA LYS A 205 6.92 9.40 16.79
C LYS A 205 7.95 9.03 15.72
N THR A 206 7.45 8.66 14.54
CA THR A 206 8.30 8.42 13.37
C THR A 206 9.06 9.67 12.95
N LYS A 207 8.47 10.87 13.16
CA LYS A 207 9.15 12.15 12.92
C LYS A 207 10.40 12.32 13.77
N ASP A 208 10.32 12.03 15.07
CA ASP A 208 11.48 12.17 15.98
C ASP A 208 12.59 11.20 15.60
N LEU A 209 12.22 9.98 15.19
CA LEU A 209 13.14 8.96 14.66
C LEU A 209 13.85 9.45 13.38
N VAL A 210 13.10 10.00 12.42
CA VAL A 210 13.66 10.54 11.17
C VAL A 210 14.55 11.74 11.42
N ASP A 211 14.07 12.74 12.16
CA ASP A 211 14.79 13.99 12.43
C ASP A 211 16.13 13.72 13.12
N THR A 212 16.18 12.70 13.99
CA THR A 212 17.38 12.36 14.76
C THR A 212 18.38 11.51 13.96
N TYR A 213 17.91 10.59 13.10
CA TYR A 213 18.77 9.52 12.57
C TYR A 213 18.82 9.39 11.04
N ALA A 214 17.88 9.97 10.31
CA ALA A 214 17.80 9.87 8.85
C ALA A 214 17.92 11.22 8.12
N GLY A 215 17.76 12.34 8.83
CA GLY A 215 17.75 13.68 8.25
C GLY A 215 16.38 14.08 7.70
N THR A 216 16.27 15.32 7.24
CA THR A 216 14.99 15.95 6.85
C THR A 216 14.72 15.93 5.34
N ASP A 217 15.49 15.14 4.59
CA ASP A 217 15.35 15.04 3.14
C ASP A 217 13.93 14.63 2.75
N LYS A 218 13.42 15.30 1.71
CA LYS A 218 12.12 14.98 1.14
C LYS A 218 12.21 13.66 0.39
N VAL A 219 11.65 12.61 0.98
CA VAL A 219 11.56 11.29 0.35
C VAL A 219 10.21 11.14 -0.35
N LYS A 220 10.18 10.50 -1.52
CA LYS A 220 8.93 10.20 -2.21
C LYS A 220 8.20 9.03 -1.55
N ASN A 221 8.96 8.01 -1.14
CA ASN A 221 8.48 6.72 -0.67
C ASN A 221 9.17 6.34 0.64
N VAL A 222 8.42 5.69 1.53
CA VAL A 222 8.93 5.05 2.75
C VAL A 222 8.58 3.57 2.69
N PHE A 223 9.59 2.70 2.67
CA PHE A 223 9.36 1.27 2.50
C PHE A 223 9.39 0.55 3.84
N ILE A 224 8.33 -0.17 4.16
CA ILE A 224 8.17 -0.87 5.44
C ILE A 224 8.07 -2.37 5.15
N LYS A 225 8.90 -3.17 5.81
CA LYS A 225 8.81 -4.63 5.78
C LYS A 225 8.37 -5.17 7.14
N ALA A 226 7.39 -6.06 7.13
CA ALA A 226 6.94 -6.78 8.32
C ALA A 226 7.56 -8.19 8.41
N GLY A 227 7.46 -8.79 9.59
CA GLY A 227 7.94 -10.14 9.87
C GLY A 227 7.23 -11.25 9.11
N ASP A 228 5.96 -11.03 8.73
CA ASP A 228 5.19 -11.97 7.90
C ASP A 228 5.54 -11.90 6.40
N GLY A 229 6.54 -11.08 6.04
CA GLY A 229 6.96 -10.85 4.66
C GLY A 229 6.18 -9.76 3.93
N LEU A 230 5.20 -9.10 4.58
CA LEU A 230 4.54 -7.91 4.00
C LEU A 230 5.57 -6.85 3.64
N TYR A 231 5.45 -6.32 2.43
CA TYR A 231 6.19 -5.14 2.00
C TYR A 231 5.20 -4.04 1.62
N LYS A 232 5.34 -2.87 2.22
CA LYS A 232 4.49 -1.69 1.96
C LYS A 232 5.33 -0.50 1.54
N ASN A 233 4.79 0.27 0.61
CA ASN A 233 5.28 1.61 0.27
C ASN A 233 4.28 2.66 0.80
N GLU A 234 4.75 3.49 1.72
CA GLU A 234 3.99 4.56 2.37
C GLU A 234 4.48 5.94 1.90
N THR A 235 3.59 6.92 1.93
CA THR A 235 3.96 8.31 1.66
C THR A 235 4.74 8.90 2.84
N GLN A 236 5.64 9.85 2.56
CA GLN A 236 6.36 10.56 3.62
C GLN A 236 5.39 11.24 4.60
N SER A 237 4.32 11.87 4.11
CA SER A 237 3.35 12.58 4.94
C SER A 237 2.69 11.66 5.96
N ASN A 238 2.16 10.52 5.50
CA ASN A 238 1.54 9.52 6.38
C ASN A 238 2.57 8.90 7.32
N PHE A 239 3.79 8.68 6.84
CA PHE A 239 4.84 8.14 7.70
C PHE A 239 5.18 9.11 8.81
N LEU A 240 5.45 10.39 8.53
CA LEU A 240 5.88 11.38 9.53
C LEU A 240 4.78 11.80 10.51
N SER A 241 3.50 11.59 10.18
CA SER A 241 2.36 11.84 11.09
C SER A 241 2.06 10.66 12.02
N ALA A 242 2.81 9.56 11.90
CA ALA A 242 2.53 8.30 12.57
C ALA A 242 3.47 8.01 13.76
N TYR A 243 3.29 6.80 14.30
CA TYR A 243 4.00 6.28 15.44
C TYR A 243 4.56 4.90 15.15
N ILE A 244 5.65 4.55 15.83
CA ILE A 244 6.06 3.17 16.04
C ILE A 244 5.73 2.80 17.48
N LYS A 245 4.72 1.94 17.66
CA LYS A 245 4.42 1.31 18.94
C LYS A 245 5.51 0.28 19.24
N ILE A 246 6.11 0.35 20.42
CA ILE A 246 7.32 -0.40 20.80
C ILE A 246 7.07 -1.42 21.91
N THR A 247 5.90 -1.41 22.55
CA THR A 247 5.49 -2.43 23.53
C THR A 247 4.12 -3.02 23.18
N GLY A 248 3.77 -4.11 23.87
CA GLY A 248 2.49 -4.79 23.72
C GLY A 248 2.46 -5.76 22.54
N GLU A 249 1.27 -6.28 22.27
CA GLU A 249 1.06 -7.21 21.15
C GLU A 249 1.40 -6.54 19.82
N GLU A 250 1.91 -7.33 18.87
CA GLU A 250 2.24 -6.90 17.51
C GLU A 250 3.39 -5.88 17.39
N ALA A 251 4.08 -5.55 18.49
CA ALA A 251 5.21 -4.63 18.48
C ALA A 251 6.48 -5.25 17.85
N PRO A 252 7.28 -4.46 17.10
CA PRO A 252 7.04 -3.06 16.77
C PRO A 252 5.94 -2.87 15.73
N LYS A 253 5.05 -1.88 15.91
CA LYS A 253 3.91 -1.65 15.02
C LYS A 253 3.87 -0.21 14.50
N PHE A 254 3.88 -0.05 13.19
CA PHE A 254 3.60 1.22 12.53
C PHE A 254 2.09 1.48 12.51
N LEU A 255 1.66 2.62 13.05
CA LEU A 255 0.25 2.99 13.16
C LEU A 255 0.06 4.50 13.36
N ALA A 256 -1.16 4.99 13.16
CA ALA A 256 -1.55 6.31 13.62
C ALA A 256 -3.07 6.34 13.89
N PRO A 257 -3.56 7.25 14.76
CA PRO A 257 -5.00 7.36 15.06
C PRO A 257 -5.87 7.69 13.83
N HIS A 258 -5.33 8.49 12.92
CA HIS A 258 -6.03 8.93 11.70
C HIS A 258 -5.87 7.97 10.52
N LEU A 259 -5.02 6.93 10.65
CA LEU A 259 -4.83 5.94 9.61
C LEU A 259 -5.77 4.76 9.86
N PRO A 260 -6.57 4.32 8.86
CA PRO A 260 -7.38 3.12 8.97
C PRO A 260 -6.57 1.91 9.42
N GLN A 261 -7.17 0.99 10.18
CA GLN A 261 -6.47 -0.16 10.76
C GLN A 261 -5.74 -1.00 9.70
N GLY A 262 -6.31 -1.16 8.50
CA GLY A 262 -5.65 -1.90 7.42
C GLY A 262 -4.36 -1.23 6.88
N MET A 263 -4.10 0.03 7.24
CA MET A 263 -2.85 0.72 6.91
C MET A 263 -1.76 0.46 7.94
N HIS A 264 -2.10 -0.04 9.13
CA HIS A 264 -1.12 -0.36 10.16
C HIS A 264 -0.26 -1.55 9.73
N VAL A 265 0.98 -1.58 10.20
CA VAL A 265 1.93 -2.67 9.94
C VAL A 265 2.43 -3.19 11.27
N ARG A 266 2.03 -4.40 11.62
CA ARG A 266 2.53 -5.13 12.79
C ARG A 266 3.86 -5.79 12.52
N ASP A 267 4.55 -6.18 13.60
CA ASP A 267 5.78 -6.97 13.55
C ASP A 267 6.78 -6.37 12.56
N VAL A 268 6.98 -5.05 12.60
CA VAL A 268 7.86 -4.32 11.69
C VAL A 268 9.27 -4.88 11.83
N LEU A 269 9.83 -5.37 10.72
CA LEU A 269 11.21 -5.81 10.62
C LEU A 269 12.13 -4.63 10.32
N TYR A 270 11.84 -3.88 9.26
CA TYR A 270 12.57 -2.65 8.98
C TYR A 270 11.73 -1.58 8.29
N ILE A 271 12.21 -0.34 8.36
CA ILE A 271 11.70 0.83 7.64
C ILE A 271 12.84 1.51 6.90
N ASN A 272 12.72 1.66 5.59
CA ASN A 272 13.68 2.39 4.78
C ASN A 272 13.14 3.79 4.49
N TYR A 273 13.86 4.80 4.99
CA TYR A 273 13.60 6.21 4.80
C TYR A 273 14.85 6.87 4.22
N GLY A 274 14.79 7.25 2.94
CA GLY A 274 15.95 7.83 2.24
C GLY A 274 17.13 6.85 2.24
N GLU A 275 18.29 7.29 2.70
CA GLU A 275 19.50 6.47 2.80
C GLU A 275 19.62 5.69 4.12
N THR A 276 18.61 5.78 5.01
CA THR A 276 18.63 5.16 6.33
C THR A 276 17.58 4.05 6.44
N SER A 277 18.00 2.90 6.97
CA SER A 277 17.12 1.81 7.37
C SER A 277 17.02 1.73 8.89
N PHE A 278 15.81 1.74 9.43
CA PHE A 278 15.53 1.44 10.83
C PHE A 278 15.20 -0.04 10.95
N LEU A 279 16.07 -0.83 11.57
CA LEU A 279 15.89 -2.27 11.73
C LEU A 279 15.47 -2.58 13.18
N ALA A 280 14.41 -3.36 13.35
CA ALA A 280 14.02 -3.93 14.63
C ALA A 280 14.73 -5.27 14.85
N TYR A 281 15.73 -5.31 15.73
CA TYR A 281 16.42 -6.54 16.10
C TYR A 281 15.46 -7.58 16.71
N SER A 282 14.54 -7.13 17.56
CA SER A 282 13.52 -7.96 18.23
C SER A 282 12.66 -8.73 17.24
N GLN A 283 12.41 -8.17 16.06
CA GLN A 283 11.74 -8.87 14.98
C GLN A 283 12.71 -9.67 14.11
N GLY A 284 13.91 -9.13 13.85
CA GLY A 284 14.97 -9.80 13.10
C GLY A 284 15.30 -11.18 13.67
N ILE A 285 15.49 -11.30 14.99
CA ILE A 285 15.84 -12.57 15.63
C ILE A 285 14.73 -13.63 15.53
N LYS A 286 13.47 -13.23 15.31
CA LYS A 286 12.34 -14.16 15.13
C LYS A 286 12.22 -14.70 13.72
N VAL A 287 12.56 -13.89 12.71
CA VAL A 287 12.27 -14.18 11.29
C VAL A 287 13.50 -14.49 10.46
N LEU A 288 14.69 -14.18 10.97
CA LEU A 288 15.97 -14.53 10.36
C LEU A 288 16.53 -15.77 11.06
N SER A 289 17.37 -16.53 10.35
CA SER A 289 17.99 -17.74 10.91
C SER A 289 19.08 -17.36 11.92
N PRO A 290 18.86 -17.57 13.24
CA PRO A 290 19.83 -17.15 14.24
C PRO A 290 21.16 -17.88 14.05
N GLN A 291 22.26 -17.17 14.26
CA GLN A 291 23.61 -17.71 14.23
C GLN A 291 24.19 -17.75 15.63
N THR A 292 25.17 -18.62 15.83
CA THR A 292 25.91 -18.73 17.08
C THR A 292 27.36 -18.33 16.88
N LEU A 293 27.87 -17.45 17.74
CA LEU A 293 29.28 -17.06 17.80
C LEU A 293 29.70 -16.99 19.27
N ASP A 294 30.75 -17.72 19.66
CA ASP A 294 31.29 -17.73 21.03
C ASP A 294 30.23 -17.94 22.12
N GLY A 295 29.26 -18.82 21.86
CA GLY A 295 28.14 -19.13 22.76
C GLY A 295 27.01 -18.10 22.80
N GLN A 296 27.11 -17.01 22.03
CA GLN A 296 26.05 -16.01 21.86
C GLN A 296 25.16 -16.35 20.66
N ILE A 297 23.86 -16.13 20.80
CA ILE A 297 22.87 -16.33 19.72
C ILE A 297 22.39 -14.97 19.24
N GLY A 298 22.42 -14.74 17.93
CA GLY A 298 22.05 -13.45 17.36
C GLY A 298 21.77 -13.51 15.86
N ILE A 299 21.68 -12.34 15.23
CA ILE A 299 21.52 -12.20 13.78
C ILE A 299 22.87 -11.96 13.12
N ALA A 300 23.10 -12.58 11.97
CA ALA A 300 24.32 -12.34 11.19
C ALA A 300 24.31 -10.92 10.60
N LEU A 301 25.48 -10.27 10.60
CA LEU A 301 25.67 -8.99 9.90
C LEU A 301 25.31 -9.10 8.42
N SER A 302 25.60 -10.23 7.78
CA SER A 302 25.23 -10.49 6.38
C SER A 302 23.72 -10.46 6.16
N ASP A 303 22.93 -10.93 7.12
CA ASP A 303 21.47 -10.87 7.03
C ASP A 303 20.96 -9.45 7.24
N VAL A 304 21.56 -8.68 8.18
CA VAL A 304 21.26 -7.24 8.32
C VAL A 304 21.49 -6.51 7.00
N ILE A 305 22.66 -6.71 6.37
CA ILE A 305 22.99 -6.10 5.08
C ILE A 305 21.99 -6.50 3.99
N LYS A 306 21.70 -7.80 3.88
CA LYS A 306 20.79 -8.34 2.87
C LYS A 306 19.36 -7.85 3.04
N GLN A 307 18.83 -7.82 4.27
CA GLN A 307 17.45 -7.44 4.52
C GLN A 307 17.23 -5.94 4.33
N THR A 308 18.11 -5.12 4.89
CA THR A 308 17.98 -3.65 4.80
C THR A 308 18.31 -3.12 3.41
N GLY A 309 19.14 -3.85 2.66
CA GLY A 309 19.72 -3.36 1.41
C GLY A 309 20.87 -2.38 1.64
N LEU A 310 21.55 -2.47 2.78
CA LEU A 310 22.74 -1.68 3.07
C LEU A 310 23.78 -1.85 1.95
N SER A 311 24.22 -0.72 1.41
CA SER A 311 25.11 -0.67 0.26
C SER A 311 26.42 -1.41 0.54
N ARG A 312 27.02 -1.94 -0.52
CA ARG A 312 28.38 -2.50 -0.43
C ARG A 312 29.38 -1.36 -0.26
N ALA A 313 30.24 -1.48 0.74
CA ALA A 313 31.33 -0.56 1.01
C ALA A 313 32.61 -1.34 1.31
N ALA A 314 33.77 -0.72 1.07
CA ALA A 314 35.05 -1.32 1.45
C ALA A 314 35.18 -1.38 2.98
N LYS A 315 34.65 -0.36 3.67
CA LYS A 315 34.70 -0.22 5.12
C LYS A 315 33.32 0.16 5.67
N TYR A 316 33.06 -0.28 6.89
CA TYR A 316 31.85 0.04 7.65
C TYR A 316 32.22 0.59 9.02
N LYS A 317 31.41 1.53 9.51
CA LYS A 317 31.51 2.09 10.86
C LYS A 317 30.34 1.60 11.71
N PHE A 318 30.67 1.02 12.85
CA PHE A 318 29.74 0.56 13.88
C PHE A 318 29.77 1.57 15.02
N SER A 319 28.66 2.24 15.31
CA SER A 319 28.60 3.28 16.34
C SER A 319 27.70 2.84 17.49
N SER A 320 28.15 3.06 18.72
CA SER A 320 27.34 2.86 19.92
C SER A 320 26.55 4.11 20.29
N LEU A 321 25.51 3.91 21.10
CA LEU A 321 24.74 5.00 21.69
C LEU A 321 25.60 5.93 22.56
N ASN A 322 26.69 5.40 23.14
CA ASN A 322 27.56 6.12 24.07
C ASN A 322 28.68 6.90 23.34
N GLY A 323 28.63 6.99 22.01
CA GLY A 323 29.60 7.73 21.19
C GLY A 323 30.88 6.96 20.85
N GLN A 324 31.01 5.70 21.27
CA GLN A 324 32.11 4.85 20.82
C GLN A 324 31.86 4.38 19.40
N SER A 325 32.92 4.15 18.63
CA SER A 325 32.79 3.55 17.30
C SER A 325 33.93 2.63 16.96
N LEU A 326 33.64 1.63 16.14
CA LEU A 326 34.58 0.69 15.56
C LEU A 326 34.46 0.78 14.04
N GLU A 327 35.57 1.00 13.35
CA GLU A 327 35.64 0.91 11.90
C GLU A 327 36.32 -0.39 11.50
N LEU A 328 35.74 -1.08 10.52
CA LEU A 328 36.28 -2.35 10.04
C LEU A 328 36.16 -2.41 8.51
N GLU A 329 37.18 -2.97 7.87
CA GLU A 329 37.17 -3.30 6.44
C GLU A 329 36.34 -4.56 6.17
N VAL A 330 35.84 -4.72 4.94
CA VAL A 330 34.97 -5.84 4.53
C VAL A 330 35.59 -7.21 4.76
N THR A 331 36.90 -7.29 4.67
CA THR A 331 37.69 -8.51 4.92
C THR A 331 37.84 -8.85 6.39
N GLN A 332 37.45 -7.94 7.31
CA GLN A 332 37.71 -8.06 8.74
C GLN A 332 36.49 -8.50 9.57
N PHE A 333 35.26 -8.40 9.08
CA PHE A 333 34.08 -8.74 9.90
C PHE A 333 33.90 -10.25 10.10
N GLY A 334 34.37 -11.08 9.14
CA GLY A 334 34.16 -12.53 9.16
C GLY A 334 32.70 -12.91 9.39
N SER A 335 32.45 -13.77 10.38
CA SER A 335 31.10 -14.12 10.86
C SER A 335 30.60 -13.09 11.88
N GLY A 336 30.43 -11.84 11.48
CA GLY A 336 29.93 -10.77 12.35
C GLY A 336 28.53 -11.09 12.89
N LEU A 337 28.33 -10.96 14.21
CA LEU A 337 27.09 -11.25 14.91
C LEU A 337 26.58 -10.00 15.63
N ILE A 338 25.29 -9.71 15.50
CA ILE A 338 24.57 -8.76 16.37
C ILE A 338 23.71 -9.60 17.31
N PHE A 339 23.86 -9.40 18.61
CA PHE A 339 23.09 -10.13 19.64
C PHE A 339 22.73 -9.21 20.80
N GLU A 340 21.78 -9.64 21.62
CA GLU A 340 21.44 -8.98 22.87
C GLU A 340 22.25 -9.62 24.01
N ASN A 341 23.02 -8.81 24.75
CA ASN A 341 23.84 -9.32 25.85
C ASN A 341 23.00 -9.48 27.14
N SER A 342 23.63 -9.95 28.22
CA SER A 342 22.97 -10.16 29.53
C SER A 342 22.45 -8.88 30.21
N GLN A 343 22.76 -7.70 29.67
CA GLN A 343 22.27 -6.40 30.13
C GLN A 343 21.23 -5.80 29.17
N GLU A 344 20.65 -6.60 28.29
CA GLU A 344 19.65 -6.16 27.29
C GLU A 344 20.19 -5.07 26.34
N ALA A 345 21.52 -5.07 26.14
CA ALA A 345 22.19 -4.17 25.22
C ALA A 345 22.56 -4.91 23.92
N LEU A 346 22.14 -4.34 22.80
CA LEU A 346 22.55 -4.82 21.48
C LEU A 346 24.06 -4.66 21.32
N THR A 347 24.71 -5.75 20.95
CA THR A 347 26.15 -5.85 20.84
C THR A 347 26.51 -6.44 19.49
N PHE A 348 27.41 -5.76 18.77
CA PHE A 348 28.08 -6.31 17.61
C PHE A 348 29.40 -6.96 18.01
N ARG A 349 29.72 -8.13 17.46
CA ARG A 349 31.02 -8.80 17.63
C ARG A 349 31.45 -9.52 16.35
N CYS A 350 32.76 -9.52 16.08
CA CYS A 350 33.38 -10.32 15.02
C CYS A 350 34.07 -11.56 15.57
N SER A 351 34.18 -12.61 14.75
CA SER A 351 34.98 -13.80 15.04
C SER A 351 36.48 -13.44 15.10
N GLY A 352 37.20 -13.99 16.08
CA GLY A 352 38.67 -14.04 16.08
C GLY A 352 39.40 -12.86 16.72
N ALA A 353 38.71 -11.90 17.34
CA ALA A 353 39.35 -10.85 18.14
C ALA A 353 38.34 -10.22 19.15
N ALA A 354 38.57 -10.38 20.45
CA ALA A 354 37.67 -9.91 21.52
C ALA A 354 37.54 -8.37 21.58
N ASP A 355 38.52 -7.66 21.02
CA ASP A 355 38.62 -6.21 20.89
C ASP A 355 37.75 -5.64 19.75
N LYS A 356 37.21 -6.47 18.86
CA LYS A 356 36.33 -6.06 17.76
C LYS A 356 34.86 -6.20 18.13
N SER A 357 34.45 -5.49 19.18
CA SER A 357 33.09 -5.50 19.72
C SER A 357 32.58 -4.08 19.91
N VAL A 358 31.27 -3.86 19.69
CA VAL A 358 30.58 -2.61 20.00
C VAL A 358 29.33 -2.93 20.79
N GLU A 359 29.32 -2.57 22.07
CA GLU A 359 28.13 -2.64 22.92
C GLU A 359 27.23 -1.40 22.73
N ASN A 360 25.95 -1.51 23.08
CA ASN A 360 24.95 -0.48 22.81
C ASN A 360 24.94 -0.06 21.33
N LEU A 361 25.04 -1.03 20.42
CA LEU A 361 25.08 -0.81 18.99
C LEU A 361 23.86 0.00 18.55
N LEU A 362 24.11 1.20 18.05
CA LEU A 362 23.10 2.12 17.55
C LEU A 362 23.01 2.05 16.03
N SER A 363 24.14 2.01 15.32
CA SER A 363 24.13 2.08 13.87
C SER A 363 25.32 1.40 13.18
N ILE A 364 25.11 1.07 11.91
CA ILE A 364 26.12 0.58 10.95
C ILE A 364 26.06 1.49 9.73
N GLU A 365 27.19 2.09 9.36
CA GLU A 365 27.29 3.07 8.27
C GLU A 365 28.32 2.65 7.23
N CYS A 366 27.98 2.81 5.95
CA CYS A 366 28.92 2.67 4.85
C CYS A 366 29.93 3.82 4.88
N MET A 367 31.22 3.50 4.88
CA MET A 367 32.28 4.49 4.74
C MET A 367 32.67 4.62 3.27
N LYS A 368 33.00 5.84 2.84
CA LYS A 368 33.49 6.12 1.48
C LYS A 368 34.92 5.66 1.27
#